data_AF-A0A931CI20-F1
#
_entry.id   AF-A0A931CI20-F1
#
_cell.length_a   1.000
_cell.length_b   1.000
_cell.length_c   1.000
_cell.angle_alpha   90.00
_cell.angle_beta   90.00
_cell.angle_gamma   90.00
#
_symmetry.space_group_name_H-M   'P 1'
#
loop_
_entity.id
_entity.type
_entity.pdbx_description
1 polymer ?
#
loop_
_entity_poly.entity_id
_entity_poly.type
_entity_poly.pdbx_seq_one_letter_code
_entity_poly.pdbx_strand_id
1 'polypeptide(L)'
;MAAAIDRRLVSSWADNPNELVEGLRDAYPEELVAARTLVKAHLGSQRQWRLKAQSVRDRQLAGLMDRRRTSGSTRGILALRFVLMAALIALPVSIAATDRENLLKLVLAGVACFILAVVGGHIITVQARVPVMPAIRGAWLSELREDVVNATLVAILRSKGILMEARTIAAAERGIESIRSASQAVATLRD
;
A
#
# COMPACT_ATOMS: atom_id res chain seq x y z
N MET A 1 -5.73 -3.25 -6.29
CA MET A 1 -5.31 -3.25 -4.86
C MET A 1 -5.32 -1.84 -4.28
N ALA A 2 -4.48 -0.91 -4.72
CA ALA A 2 -4.53 0.48 -4.22
C ALA A 2 -5.94 1.10 -4.30
N ALA A 3 -6.58 1.04 -5.47
CA ALA A 3 -7.98 1.50 -5.63
C ALA A 3 -8.98 0.78 -4.71
N ALA A 4 -8.75 -0.48 -4.36
CA ALA A 4 -9.62 -1.20 -3.43
C ALA A 4 -9.41 -0.76 -1.98
N ILE A 5 -8.16 -0.45 -1.60
CA ILE A 5 -7.84 0.16 -0.31
C ILE A 5 -8.46 1.56 -0.23
N ASP A 6 -8.24 2.40 -1.24
CA ASP A 6 -8.76 3.77 -1.27
C ASP A 6 -10.28 3.76 -1.16
N ARG A 7 -10.96 2.90 -1.93
CA ARG A 7 -12.42 2.74 -1.87
C ARG A 7 -12.90 2.27 -0.50
N ARG A 8 -12.18 1.34 0.15
CA ARG A 8 -12.50 0.89 1.51
C ARG A 8 -12.33 2.02 2.52
N LEU A 9 -11.24 2.79 2.44
CA LEU A 9 -10.94 3.91 3.36
C LEU A 9 -11.98 5.04 3.28
N VAL A 10 -12.61 5.26 2.13
CA VAL A 10 -13.68 6.27 1.98
C VAL A 10 -15.09 5.71 2.24
N SER A 11 -15.20 4.42 2.55
CA SER A 11 -16.48 3.78 2.79
C SER A 11 -16.85 3.83 4.27
N SER A 12 -17.92 4.56 4.60
CA SER A 12 -18.41 4.68 5.99
C SER A 12 -18.73 3.34 6.67
N TRP A 13 -19.05 2.31 5.87
CA TRP A 13 -19.31 0.97 6.38
C TRP A 13 -18.08 0.29 6.97
N ALA A 14 -16.87 0.74 6.59
CA ALA A 14 -15.59 0.15 6.95
C ALA A 14 -15.01 0.69 8.27
N ASP A 15 -15.59 1.77 8.80
CA ASP A 15 -15.13 2.44 10.01
C ASP A 15 -15.41 1.63 11.28
N ASN A 16 -16.51 0.87 11.29
CA ASN A 16 -16.95 0.11 12.46
C ASN A 16 -17.19 -1.37 12.11
N PRO A 17 -16.92 -2.29 13.07
CA PRO A 17 -17.35 -3.69 12.98
C PRO A 17 -18.86 -3.76 12.74
N ASN A 18 -19.30 -4.72 11.93
CA ASN A 18 -20.72 -4.93 11.67
C ASN A 18 -21.25 -6.04 12.58
N GLU A 19 -22.22 -5.70 13.44
CA GLU A 19 -22.79 -6.63 14.42
C GLU A 19 -23.36 -7.91 13.80
N LEU A 20 -23.93 -7.84 12.59
CA LEU A 20 -24.43 -9.03 11.88
C LEU A 20 -23.30 -9.96 11.47
N VAL A 21 -22.15 -9.40 11.10
CA VAL A 21 -20.97 -10.18 10.69
C VAL A 21 -20.26 -10.76 11.91
N GLU A 22 -20.16 -10.00 13.01
CA GLU A 22 -19.63 -10.52 14.26
C GLU A 22 -20.52 -11.64 14.84
N GLY A 23 -21.84 -11.44 14.86
CA GLY A 23 -22.78 -12.49 15.25
C GLY A 23 -22.68 -13.74 14.38
N LEU A 24 -22.43 -13.59 13.07
CA LEU A 24 -22.19 -14.73 12.18
C LEU A 24 -20.87 -15.45 12.50
N ARG A 25 -19.81 -14.71 12.83
CA ARG A 25 -18.50 -15.25 13.20
C ARG A 25 -18.56 -16.04 14.50
N ASP A 26 -19.28 -15.51 15.48
CA ASP A 26 -19.44 -16.13 16.80
C ASP A 26 -20.33 -17.38 16.74
N ALA A 27 -21.35 -17.37 15.87
CA ALA A 27 -22.23 -18.52 15.68
C ALA A 27 -21.56 -19.70 14.95
N TYR A 28 -20.56 -19.43 14.09
CA TYR A 28 -19.92 -20.43 13.22
C TYR A 28 -18.38 -20.36 13.27
N PRO A 29 -17.77 -20.64 14.44
CA PRO A 29 -16.33 -20.51 14.61
C PRO A 29 -15.52 -21.52 13.79
N GLU A 30 -16.04 -22.74 13.59
CA GLU A 30 -15.38 -23.77 12.79
C GLU A 30 -15.32 -23.40 11.30
N GLU A 31 -16.42 -22.89 10.75
CA GLU A 31 -16.49 -22.41 9.38
C GLU A 31 -15.64 -21.15 9.19
N LEU A 32 -15.54 -20.28 10.21
CA LEU A 32 -14.64 -19.14 10.17
C LEU A 32 -13.17 -19.58 10.08
N VAL A 33 -12.78 -20.61 10.83
CA VAL A 33 -11.43 -21.21 10.72
C VAL A 33 -11.22 -21.82 9.34
N ALA A 34 -12.21 -22.52 8.79
CA ALA A 34 -12.15 -23.07 7.43
C ALA A 34 -12.01 -21.96 6.37
N ALA A 35 -12.79 -20.87 6.49
CA ALA A 35 -12.72 -19.71 5.62
C ALA A 35 -11.33 -19.07 5.66
N ARG A 36 -10.78 -18.82 6.86
CA ARG A 36 -9.43 -18.27 7.03
C ARG A 36 -8.36 -19.18 6.42
N THR A 37 -8.53 -20.49 6.56
CA THR A 37 -7.62 -21.50 6.01
C THR A 37 -7.64 -21.50 4.49
N LEU A 38 -8.83 -21.49 3.87
CA LEU A 38 -8.98 -21.39 2.41
C LEU A 38 -8.38 -20.09 1.88
N VAL A 39 -8.69 -18.96 2.51
CA VAL A 39 -8.13 -17.66 2.14
C VAL A 39 -6.61 -17.66 2.26
N LYS A 40 -6.04 -18.26 3.32
CA LYS A 40 -4.59 -18.40 3.47
C LYS A 40 -3.98 -19.31 2.41
N ALA A 41 -4.62 -20.41 2.07
CA ALA A 41 -4.14 -21.34 1.05
C ALA A 41 -4.10 -20.70 -0.35
N HIS A 42 -5.11 -19.90 -0.71
CA HIS A 42 -5.20 -19.31 -2.05
C HIS A 42 -4.53 -17.94 -2.19
N LEU A 43 -4.59 -17.08 -1.17
CA LEU A 43 -4.00 -15.74 -1.21
C LEU A 43 -2.59 -15.68 -0.60
N GLY A 44 -2.20 -16.68 0.18
CA GLY A 44 -0.91 -16.74 0.86
C GLY A 44 -0.81 -15.81 2.06
N SER A 45 0.43 -15.42 2.38
CA SER A 45 0.76 -14.44 3.42
C SER A 45 0.55 -13.00 2.94
N GLN A 46 0.39 -12.06 3.89
CA GLN A 46 0.32 -10.63 3.55
C GLN A 46 1.55 -10.15 2.76
N ARG A 47 2.75 -10.69 3.08
CA ARG A 47 3.98 -10.39 2.34
C ARG A 47 3.88 -10.85 0.88
N GLN A 48 3.40 -12.07 0.64
CA GLN A 48 3.19 -12.57 -0.73
C GLN A 48 2.16 -11.73 -1.47
N TRP A 49 1.10 -11.29 -0.79
CA TRP A 49 0.07 -10.45 -1.41
C TRP A 49 0.62 -9.07 -1.80
N ARG A 50 1.43 -8.45 -0.94
CA ARG A 50 2.16 -7.22 -1.24
C ARG A 50 3.11 -7.41 -2.42
N LEU A 51 3.94 -8.45 -2.41
CA LEU A 51 4.89 -8.74 -3.50
C LEU A 51 4.17 -8.99 -4.84
N LYS A 52 3.04 -9.71 -4.82
CA LYS A 52 2.23 -9.96 -6.03
C LYS A 52 1.61 -8.67 -6.56
N ALA A 53 1.11 -7.80 -5.68
CA ALA A 53 0.60 -6.50 -6.09
C ALA A 53 1.69 -5.59 -6.67
N GLN A 54 2.90 -5.65 -6.10
CA GLN A 54 4.07 -4.94 -6.62
C GLN A 54 4.44 -5.45 -8.02
N SER A 55 4.57 -6.77 -8.20
CA SER A 55 4.95 -7.33 -9.51
C SER A 55 3.94 -7.01 -10.62
N VAL A 56 2.65 -7.01 -10.31
CA VAL A 56 1.59 -6.61 -11.26
C VAL A 56 1.74 -5.14 -11.64
N ARG A 57 2.00 -4.25 -10.69
CA ARG A 57 2.23 -2.83 -10.95
C ARG A 57 3.51 -2.60 -11.75
N ASP A 58 4.60 -3.28 -11.40
CA ASP A 58 5.88 -3.13 -12.08
C ASP A 58 5.76 -3.54 -13.56
N ARG A 59 5.04 -4.62 -13.86
CA ARG A 59 4.70 -5.00 -15.24
C ARG A 59 3.88 -3.91 -15.95
N GLN A 60 2.90 -3.32 -15.28
CA GLN A 60 2.08 -2.24 -15.85
C GLN A 60 2.87 -0.96 -16.10
N LEU A 61 3.88 -0.68 -15.27
CA LEU A 61 4.75 0.47 -15.40
C LEU A 61 5.97 0.21 -16.30
N ALA A 62 6.24 -1.05 -16.69
CA ALA A 62 7.43 -1.41 -17.46
C ALA A 62 7.58 -0.57 -18.75
N GLY A 63 6.52 -0.46 -19.55
CA GLY A 63 6.54 0.37 -20.78
C GLY A 63 6.68 1.87 -20.52
N LEU A 64 6.24 2.38 -19.36
CA LEU A 64 6.51 3.76 -18.95
C LEU A 64 7.97 3.95 -18.51
N MET A 65 8.51 2.97 -17.79
CA MET A 65 9.91 2.98 -17.35
C MET A 65 10.87 2.88 -18.52
N ASP A 66 10.57 2.05 -19.53
CA ASP A 66 11.37 1.92 -20.75
C ASP A 66 11.36 3.19 -21.59
N ARG A 67 10.20 3.84 -21.76
CA ARG A 67 10.10 5.17 -22.40
C ARG A 67 10.93 6.23 -21.69
N ARG A 68 11.00 6.20 -20.35
CA ARG A 68 11.83 7.16 -19.58
C ARG A 68 13.31 6.84 -19.60
N ARG A 69 13.66 5.55 -19.65
CA ARG A 69 15.06 5.10 -19.78
C ARG A 69 15.62 5.51 -21.14
N THR A 70 14.82 5.35 -22.20
CA THR A 70 15.18 5.79 -23.56
C THR A 70 15.22 7.31 -23.70
N SER A 71 14.38 8.06 -22.98
CA SER A 71 14.41 9.53 -22.99
C SER A 71 15.55 10.17 -22.17
N GLY A 72 16.48 9.38 -21.61
CA GLY A 72 17.62 9.88 -20.83
C GLY A 72 17.27 10.48 -19.45
N SER A 73 15.99 10.65 -19.14
CA SER A 73 15.48 11.26 -17.90
C SER A 73 16.02 10.56 -16.65
N THR A 74 16.13 9.22 -16.69
CA THR A 74 16.60 8.41 -15.57
C THR A 74 18.05 8.73 -15.17
N ARG A 75 18.93 9.05 -16.13
CA ARG A 75 20.33 9.43 -15.84
C ARG A 75 20.42 10.82 -15.21
N GLY A 76 19.63 11.77 -15.71
CA GLY A 76 19.57 13.13 -15.12
C GLY A 76 19.07 13.11 -13.67
N ILE A 77 18.07 12.28 -13.37
CA ILE A 77 17.54 12.13 -12.01
C ILE A 77 18.55 11.47 -11.08
N LEU A 78 19.27 10.44 -11.55
CA LEU A 78 20.34 9.81 -10.77
C LEU A 78 21.48 10.79 -10.50
N ALA A 79 21.90 11.56 -11.50
CA ALA A 79 22.92 12.59 -11.34
C ALA A 79 22.49 13.63 -10.29
N LEU A 80 21.25 14.14 -10.35
CA LEU A 80 20.75 15.10 -9.35
C LEU A 80 20.74 14.51 -7.93
N ARG A 81 20.40 13.23 -7.77
CA ARG A 81 20.46 12.52 -6.48
C ARG A 81 21.89 12.38 -5.96
N PHE A 82 22.84 12.06 -6.84
CA PHE A 82 24.25 11.99 -6.46
C PHE A 82 24.82 13.35 -6.06
N VAL A 83 24.49 14.42 -6.81
CA VAL A 83 24.88 15.79 -6.46
C VAL A 83 24.30 16.20 -5.11
N LEU A 84 23.01 15.91 -4.87
CA LEU A 84 22.39 16.20 -3.58
C LEU A 84 23.07 15.43 -2.43
N MET A 85 23.35 14.12 -2.61
CA MET A 85 24.07 13.34 -1.59
C MET A 85 25.47 13.89 -1.32
N ALA A 86 26.21 14.25 -2.37
CA ALA A 86 27.54 14.84 -2.23
C ALA A 86 27.49 16.16 -1.45
N ALA A 87 26.53 17.03 -1.76
CA ALA A 87 26.35 18.31 -1.05
C ALA A 87 26.01 18.11 0.44
N LEU A 88 25.14 17.14 0.75
CA LEU A 88 24.73 16.81 2.12
C LEU A 88 25.87 16.22 2.96
N ILE A 89 26.83 15.54 2.34
CA ILE A 89 28.01 14.98 3.02
C ILE A 89 29.13 16.03 3.15
N ALA A 90 29.31 16.86 2.12
CA ALA A 90 30.41 17.84 2.09
C ALA A 90 30.30 18.88 3.22
N LEU A 91 29.09 19.37 3.51
CA LEU A 91 28.92 20.45 4.49
C LEU A 91 29.29 20.02 5.93
N PRO A 92 28.78 18.90 6.49
CA PRO A 92 29.18 18.45 7.82
C PRO A 92 30.65 18.03 7.89
N VAL A 93 31.18 17.41 6.83
CA VAL A 93 32.59 16.98 6.77
C VAL A 93 33.54 18.18 6.77
N SER A 94 33.21 19.24 6.04
CA SER A 94 34.02 20.47 6.03
C SER A 94 34.09 21.10 7.42
N ILE A 95 32.96 21.22 8.13
CA ILE A 95 32.89 21.79 9.47
C ILE A 95 33.63 20.91 10.48
N ALA A 96 33.47 19.59 10.40
CA ALA A 96 34.20 18.65 11.25
C ALA A 96 35.72 18.63 10.99
N ALA A 97 36.16 19.01 9.79
CA ALA A 97 37.58 19.11 9.46
C ALA A 97 38.20 20.42 9.93
N THR A 98 37.46 21.54 9.91
CA THR A 98 38.00 22.87 10.20
C THR A 98 37.72 23.39 11.61
N ASP A 99 36.67 22.93 12.29
CA ASP A 99 36.18 23.55 13.54
C ASP A 99 35.58 22.51 14.50
N ARG A 100 36.42 21.57 14.96
CA ARG A 100 36.04 20.35 15.71
C ARG A 100 35.35 20.59 17.05
N GLU A 101 35.65 21.71 17.71
CA GLU A 101 35.15 22.00 19.05
C GLU A 101 33.78 22.69 19.04
N ASN A 102 33.37 23.21 17.88
CA ASN A 102 32.18 24.04 17.76
C ASN A 102 30.93 23.19 17.46
N LEU A 103 30.51 22.41 18.44
CA LEU A 103 29.36 21.49 18.36
C LEU A 103 28.08 22.16 17.84
N LEU A 104 27.87 23.44 18.16
CA LEU A 104 26.70 24.19 17.71
C LEU A 104 26.67 24.38 16.18
N LYS A 105 27.82 24.63 15.54
CA LYS A 105 27.91 24.71 14.07
C LYS A 105 27.62 23.36 13.41
N LEU A 106 28.10 22.28 14.02
CA LEU A 106 27.87 20.93 13.53
C LEU A 106 26.39 20.53 13.62
N VAL A 107 25.71 20.89 14.72
CA VAL A 107 24.27 20.69 14.90
C VAL A 107 23.47 21.49 13.87
N LEU A 108 23.79 22.78 13.67
CA LEU A 108 23.13 23.61 12.67
C LEU A 108 23.32 23.08 11.24
N ALA A 109 24.52 22.61 10.91
CA ALA A 109 24.79 21.98 9.63
C ALA A 109 24.01 20.67 9.45
N GLY A 110 23.88 19.87 10.50
CA GLY A 110 23.04 18.66 10.51
C GLY A 110 21.57 18.98 10.25
N VAL A 111 21.02 19.99 10.93
CA VAL A 111 19.64 20.47 10.73
C VAL A 111 19.43 20.99 9.31
N ALA A 112 20.37 21.79 8.78
CA ALA A 112 20.32 22.29 7.42
C ALA A 112 20.37 21.16 6.37
N CYS A 113 21.25 20.18 6.57
CA CYS A 113 21.32 18.99 5.73
C CYS A 113 20.03 18.18 5.79
N PHE A 114 19.44 18.01 6.96
CA PHE A 114 18.16 17.31 7.11
C PHE A 114 17.04 18.00 6.31
N ILE A 115 16.90 19.33 6.44
CA ILE A 115 15.92 20.10 5.68
C ILE A 115 16.17 19.98 4.18
N LEU A 116 17.42 20.13 3.74
CA LEU A 116 17.80 20.05 2.33
C LEU A 116 17.56 18.64 1.75
N ALA A 117 17.78 17.59 2.54
CA ALA A 117 17.50 16.22 2.15
C ALA A 117 15.99 15.97 1.96
N VAL A 118 15.16 16.46 2.90
CA VAL A 118 13.70 16.33 2.84
C VAL A 118 13.14 17.12 1.66
N VAL A 119 13.47 18.41 1.55
CA VAL A 119 12.92 19.31 0.52
C VAL A 119 13.51 18.98 -0.85
N GLY A 120 14.84 18.85 -0.97
CA GLY A 120 15.52 18.52 -2.21
C GLY A 120 15.14 17.13 -2.72
N GLY A 121 15.07 16.14 -1.83
CA GLY A 121 14.59 14.80 -2.17
C GLY A 121 13.15 14.81 -2.70
N HIS A 122 12.26 15.59 -2.07
CA HIS A 122 10.87 15.75 -2.49
C HIS A 122 10.75 16.44 -3.87
N ILE A 123 11.45 17.55 -4.08
CA ILE A 123 11.45 18.27 -5.37
C ILE A 123 11.96 17.35 -6.48
N ILE A 124 13.07 16.65 -6.26
CA ILE A 124 13.62 15.71 -7.25
C ILE A 124 12.61 14.61 -7.56
N THR A 125 11.95 14.02 -6.55
CA THR A 125 10.98 12.94 -6.77
C THR A 125 9.72 13.41 -7.50
N VAL A 126 9.20 14.60 -7.17
CA VAL A 126 8.04 15.21 -7.83
C VAL A 126 8.36 15.61 -9.27
N GLN A 127 9.45 16.33 -9.52
CA GLN A 127 9.87 16.72 -10.87
C GLN A 127 10.17 15.50 -11.75
N ALA A 128 10.80 14.48 -11.17
CA ALA A 128 11.08 13.23 -11.84
C ALA A 128 9.81 12.39 -12.11
N ARG A 129 8.64 12.79 -11.59
CA ARG A 129 7.38 12.05 -11.59
C ARG A 129 7.60 10.58 -11.29
N VAL A 130 8.55 10.26 -10.41
CA VAL A 130 8.92 8.88 -10.12
C VAL A 130 7.68 8.25 -9.52
N PRO A 131 7.23 7.07 -9.99
CA PRO A 131 6.08 6.41 -9.40
C PRO A 131 6.44 5.99 -7.97
N VAL A 132 6.22 6.90 -7.01
CA VAL A 132 6.40 6.63 -5.59
C VAL A 132 5.39 5.56 -5.22
N MET A 133 5.82 4.54 -4.48
CA MET A 133 4.88 3.57 -3.94
C MET A 133 3.97 4.31 -2.95
N PRO A 134 2.64 4.29 -3.10
CA PRO A 134 1.80 4.52 -1.94
C PRO A 134 2.19 3.43 -0.95
N ALA A 135 2.57 3.84 0.26
CA ALA A 135 2.94 2.91 1.32
C ALA A 135 1.69 2.10 1.70
N ILE A 136 1.49 0.94 1.06
CA ILE A 136 0.41 0.02 1.41
C ILE A 136 0.71 -0.51 2.81
N ARG A 137 0.05 0.08 3.81
CA ARG A 137 0.19 -0.31 5.22
C ARG A 137 -0.32 -1.74 5.40
N GLY A 138 0.34 -2.49 6.29
CA GLY A 138 -0.04 -3.87 6.59
C GLY A 138 -1.47 -3.98 7.11
N ALA A 139 -1.90 -3.02 7.94
CA ALA A 139 -3.25 -2.94 8.49
C ALA A 139 -4.35 -2.93 7.42
N TRP A 140 -4.17 -2.13 6.36
CA TRP A 140 -5.13 -2.06 5.25
C TRP A 140 -5.23 -3.35 4.45
N LEU A 141 -4.14 -4.12 4.37
CA LEU A 141 -4.15 -5.44 3.74
C LEU A 141 -4.83 -6.48 4.62
N SER A 142 -4.69 -6.43 5.95
CA SER A 142 -5.48 -7.30 6.84
C SER A 142 -6.97 -7.03 6.70
N GLU A 143 -7.37 -5.76 6.64
CA GLU A 143 -8.77 -5.37 6.48
C GLU A 143 -9.40 -5.94 5.20
N LEU A 144 -8.73 -5.76 4.05
CA LEU A 144 -9.20 -6.35 2.79
C LEU A 144 -9.22 -7.89 2.83
N ARG A 145 -8.31 -8.51 3.58
CA ARG A 145 -8.29 -9.96 3.75
C ARG A 145 -9.48 -10.42 4.58
N GLU A 146 -9.81 -9.72 5.66
CA GLU A 146 -10.99 -10.01 6.49
C GLU A 146 -12.29 -9.86 5.67
N ASP A 147 -12.36 -8.89 4.77
CA ASP A 147 -13.48 -8.75 3.84
C ASP A 147 -13.63 -9.99 2.93
N VAL A 148 -12.52 -10.57 2.45
CA VAL A 148 -12.54 -11.82 1.67
C VAL A 148 -12.91 -13.02 2.55
N VAL A 149 -12.41 -13.08 3.79
CA VAL A 149 -12.76 -14.14 4.76
C VAL A 149 -14.26 -14.14 5.06
N ASN A 150 -14.86 -12.97 5.25
CA ASN A 150 -16.30 -12.85 5.52
C ASN A 150 -17.15 -13.35 4.35
N ALA A 151 -16.80 -12.97 3.12
CA ALA A 151 -17.47 -13.50 1.93
C ALA A 151 -17.26 -15.01 1.77
N THR A 152 -16.07 -15.53 2.13
CA THR A 152 -15.76 -16.96 2.09
C THR A 152 -16.53 -17.74 3.14
N LEU A 153 -16.72 -17.17 4.35
CA LEU A 153 -17.57 -17.74 5.39
C LEU A 153 -19.00 -17.92 4.88
N VAL A 154 -19.59 -16.88 4.29
CA VAL A 154 -20.93 -16.96 3.69
C VAL A 154 -21.00 -18.03 2.59
N ALA A 155 -19.98 -18.13 1.74
CA ALA A 155 -19.92 -19.14 0.70
C ALA A 155 -19.89 -20.57 1.28
N ILE A 156 -19.11 -20.80 2.34
CA ILE A 156 -19.09 -22.09 3.06
C ILE A 156 -20.46 -22.38 3.66
N LEU A 157 -21.05 -21.45 4.40
CA LEU A 157 -22.35 -21.65 5.05
C LEU A 157 -23.46 -21.96 4.02
N ARG A 158 -23.48 -21.25 2.88
CA ARG A 158 -24.37 -21.56 1.76
C ARG A 158 -24.14 -22.97 1.21
N SER A 159 -22.88 -23.37 1.02
CA SER A 159 -22.55 -24.71 0.52
C SER A 159 -23.01 -25.84 1.46
N LYS A 160 -23.09 -25.55 2.76
CA LYS A 160 -23.65 -26.45 3.79
C LYS A 160 -25.18 -26.39 3.90
N GLY A 161 -25.86 -25.58 3.09
CA GLY A 161 -27.32 -25.41 3.14
C GLY A 161 -27.83 -24.58 4.32
N ILE A 162 -26.97 -23.82 5.00
CA ILE A 162 -27.36 -22.96 6.13
C ILE A 162 -28.08 -21.73 5.59
N LEU A 163 -29.33 -21.54 6.03
CA LEU A 163 -30.13 -20.37 5.68
C LEU A 163 -29.66 -19.18 6.52
N MET A 164 -29.29 -18.10 5.83
CA MET A 164 -28.89 -16.83 6.44
C MET A 164 -29.79 -15.73 5.91
N GLU A 165 -30.06 -14.72 6.74
CA GLU A 165 -30.81 -13.55 6.32
C GLU A 165 -30.06 -12.78 5.22
N ALA A 166 -30.79 -12.24 4.25
CA ALA A 166 -30.21 -11.49 3.13
C ALA A 166 -29.35 -10.30 3.59
N ARG A 167 -29.73 -9.64 4.69
CA ARG A 167 -28.95 -8.52 5.27
C ARG A 167 -27.59 -8.97 5.80
N THR A 168 -27.50 -10.15 6.41
CA THR A 168 -26.25 -10.69 6.97
C THR A 168 -25.30 -11.09 5.85
N ILE A 169 -25.84 -11.72 4.80
CA ILE A 169 -25.13 -12.02 3.57
C ILE A 169 -24.57 -10.74 2.95
N ALA A 170 -25.41 -9.73 2.73
CA ALA A 170 -25.00 -8.47 2.12
C ALA A 170 -23.93 -7.77 2.98
N ALA A 171 -24.06 -7.80 4.31
CA ALA A 171 -23.08 -7.23 5.23
C ALA A 171 -21.72 -7.94 5.14
N ALA A 172 -21.69 -9.25 4.97
CA ALA A 172 -20.46 -10.04 4.84
C ALA A 172 -19.84 -9.94 3.43
N GLU A 173 -20.65 -9.77 2.38
CA GLU A 173 -20.19 -9.65 0.98
C GLU A 173 -19.85 -8.20 0.56
N ARG A 174 -20.22 -7.18 1.34
CA ARG A 174 -19.98 -5.76 1.01
C ARG A 174 -18.52 -5.44 0.67
N GLY A 175 -17.59 -6.06 1.39
CA GLY A 175 -16.16 -5.82 1.20
C GLY A 175 -15.64 -6.41 -0.12
N ILE A 176 -16.06 -7.63 -0.49
CA ILE A 176 -15.67 -8.22 -1.78
C ILE A 176 -16.32 -7.47 -2.96
N GLU A 177 -17.55 -6.98 -2.78
CA GLU A 177 -18.22 -6.16 -3.79
C GLU A 177 -17.50 -4.82 -3.99
N SER A 178 -17.05 -4.18 -2.90
CA SER A 178 -16.20 -2.99 -2.98
C SER A 178 -14.90 -3.24 -3.75
N ILE A 179 -14.23 -4.38 -3.48
CA ILE A 179 -13.01 -4.78 -4.21
C ILE A 179 -13.29 -4.97 -5.71
N ARG A 180 -14.41 -5.63 -6.05
CA ARG A 180 -14.83 -5.88 -7.45
C ARG A 180 -15.12 -4.58 -8.18
N SER A 181 -15.92 -3.70 -7.56
CA SER A 181 -16.22 -2.35 -8.06
C SER A 181 -14.95 -1.55 -8.32
N ALA A 182 -13.98 -1.55 -7.38
CA ALA A 182 -12.71 -0.86 -7.56
C ALA A 182 -11.87 -1.46 -8.71
N SER A 183 -11.92 -2.79 -8.89
CA SER A 183 -11.22 -3.45 -10.00
C SER A 183 -11.81 -3.07 -11.36
N GLN A 184 -13.14 -3.00 -11.46
CA GLN A 184 -13.85 -2.60 -12.68
C GLN A 184 -13.56 -1.13 -13.02
N ALA A 185 -13.63 -0.23 -12.04
CA ALA A 185 -13.32 1.18 -12.25
C ALA A 185 -11.89 1.41 -12.76
N VAL A 186 -10.93 0.60 -12.30
CA VAL A 186 -9.55 0.66 -12.82
C VAL A 186 -9.44 0.10 -14.24
N ALA A 187 -10.24 -0.90 -14.59
CA ALA A 187 -10.28 -1.43 -15.95
C ALA A 187 -10.85 -0.40 -16.93
N THR A 188 -11.96 0.26 -16.58
CA THR A 188 -12.58 1.30 -17.44
C THR A 188 -11.71 2.53 -17.64
N LEU A 189 -10.76 2.83 -16.73
CA LEU A 189 -9.81 3.93 -16.89
C LEU A 189 -8.66 3.60 -17.84
N ARG A 190 -8.54 2.34 -18.29
CA ARG A 190 -7.47 1.87 -19.17
C ARG A 190 -7.90 1.69 -20.62
N ASP A 191 -9.20 1.52 -20.83
CA ASP A 191 -9.84 1.48 -22.14
C ASP A 191 -10.10 2.92 -22.63
#